data_AF-A0AAC9AZT7-F1
#
_entry.id   AF-A0AAC9AZT7-F1
#
_cell.length_a   1.000
_cell.length_b   1.000
_cell.length_c   1.000
_cell.angle_alpha   90.00
_cell.angle_beta   90.00
_cell.angle_gamma   90.00
#
_symmetry.space_group_name_H-M   'P 1'
#
loop_
_entity.id
_entity.type
_entity.pdbx_description
1 polymer ?
#
loop_
_entity_poly.entity_id
_entity_poly.type
_entity_poly.pdbx_seq_one_letter_code
_entity_poly.pdbx_strand_id
1 'polypeptide(L)'
;MQELTRNLANYYATPCVIWTTPTISKQMITPYLSDSRQWLVVKNLAALRKQKLNAQTEFVQYSDGADLKVDGQKSSFATSVFTGKRQTWQEIN
;
A
#
# COMPACT_ATOMS: atom_id res chain seq x y z
N MET A 1 2.70 -14.24 11.35
CA MET A 1 2.15 -13.24 10.40
C MET A 1 1.05 -13.85 9.52
N GLN A 2 1.28 -15.01 8.87
CA GLN A 2 0.26 -15.75 8.11
C GLN A 2 -1.03 -16.04 8.90
N GLU A 3 -0.89 -16.48 10.15
CA GLU A 3 -2.06 -16.77 11.00
C GLU A 3 -2.89 -15.51 11.29
N LEU A 4 -2.22 -14.40 11.58
CA LEU A 4 -2.89 -13.11 11.80
C LEU A 4 -3.60 -12.62 10.54
N THR A 5 -2.94 -12.66 9.37
CA THR A 5 -3.57 -12.21 8.10
C THR A 5 -4.77 -13.08 7.74
N ARG A 6 -4.70 -14.39 7.99
CA ARG A 6 -5.83 -15.31 7.81
C ARG A 6 -6.98 -15.03 8.78
N ASN A 7 -6.68 -14.84 10.06
CA ASN A 7 -7.71 -14.59 11.07
C ASN A 7 -8.44 -13.26 10.80
N LEU A 8 -7.71 -12.21 10.42
CA LEU A 8 -8.31 -10.94 10.02
C LEU A 8 -9.15 -11.07 8.75
N ALA A 9 -8.64 -11.77 7.74
CA ALA A 9 -9.38 -11.96 6.49
C ALA A 9 -10.68 -12.74 6.71
N ASN A 10 -10.66 -13.76 7.57
CA ASN A 10 -11.85 -14.53 7.92
C ASN A 10 -12.84 -13.70 8.73
N TYR A 11 -12.37 -12.94 9.71
CA TYR A 11 -13.24 -12.15 10.59
C TYR A 11 -13.96 -11.02 9.85
N TYR A 12 -13.25 -10.32 8.96
CA TYR A 12 -13.80 -9.19 8.19
C TYR A 12 -14.33 -9.59 6.80
N ALA A 13 -14.31 -10.90 6.47
CA ALA A 13 -14.66 -11.44 5.15
C ALA A 13 -14.00 -10.70 3.97
N THR A 14 -12.82 -10.11 4.20
CA THR A 14 -12.14 -9.21 3.25
C THR A 14 -10.63 -9.48 3.28
N PRO A 15 -9.95 -9.60 2.12
CA PRO A 15 -8.50 -9.80 2.08
C PRO A 15 -7.72 -8.70 2.83
N CYS A 16 -6.71 -9.10 3.60
CA CYS A 16 -5.85 -8.15 4.32
C CYS A 16 -4.88 -7.45 3.37
N VAL A 17 -4.79 -6.13 3.48
CA VAL A 17 -3.76 -5.31 2.82
C VAL A 17 -2.62 -5.05 3.81
N ILE A 18 -1.40 -5.43 3.45
CA ILE A 18 -0.23 -5.31 4.31
C ILE A 18 0.50 -3.99 4.01
N TRP A 19 0.48 -3.07 4.96
CA TRP A 19 1.22 -1.81 4.92
C TRP A 19 2.68 -2.03 5.30
N THR A 20 3.61 -1.72 4.38
CA THR A 20 5.02 -2.12 4.55
C THR A 20 5.99 -1.30 3.71
N THR A 21 7.29 -1.46 3.95
CA THR A 21 8.35 -0.89 3.11
C THR A 21 8.80 -1.89 2.04
N PRO A 22 9.43 -1.43 0.93
CA PRO A 22 9.94 -2.33 -0.11
C PRO A 22 10.92 -3.40 0.40
N THR A 23 11.71 -3.08 1.44
CA THR A 23 12.67 -4.01 2.03
C THR A 23 11.95 -5.18 2.72
N ILE A 24 10.99 -4.89 3.60
CA ILE A 24 10.21 -5.91 4.31
C ILE A 24 9.31 -6.67 3.32
N SER A 25 8.73 -5.98 2.35
CA SER A 25 7.95 -6.62 1.27
C SER A 25 8.75 -7.72 0.56
N LYS A 26 10.00 -7.45 0.18
CA LYS A 26 10.87 -8.42 -0.50
C LYS A 26 11.33 -9.55 0.41
N GLN A 27 11.65 -9.25 1.66
CA GLN A 27 12.24 -10.23 2.59
C GLN A 27 11.19 -11.12 3.25
N MET A 28 9.97 -10.63 3.43
CA MET A 28 8.98 -11.29 4.29
C MET A 28 7.59 -11.43 3.67
N ILE A 29 7.11 -10.46 2.89
CA ILE A 29 5.73 -10.51 2.41
C ILE A 29 5.64 -11.32 1.12
N THR A 30 6.41 -10.95 0.11
CA THR A 30 6.40 -11.64 -1.20
C THR A 30 6.70 -13.14 -1.08
N PRO A 31 7.68 -13.60 -0.26
CA PRO A 31 8.01 -15.02 -0.18
C PRO A 31 7.00 -15.85 0.65
N TYR A 32 6.35 -15.26 1.64
CA TYR A 32 5.57 -16.01 2.64
C TYR A 32 4.07 -15.65 2.65
N LEU A 33 3.67 -14.60 1.98
CA LEU A 33 2.29 -14.08 1.94
C LEU A 33 1.90 -13.71 0.50
N SER A 34 2.12 -14.64 -0.43
CA SER A 34 1.89 -14.47 -1.88
C SER A 34 0.48 -14.00 -2.23
N ASP A 35 -0.51 -14.36 -1.41
CA ASP A 35 -1.92 -14.08 -1.70
C ASP A 35 -2.40 -12.75 -1.08
N SER A 36 -1.54 -12.10 -0.28
CA SER A 36 -1.87 -10.83 0.37
C SER A 36 -1.58 -9.65 -0.55
N ARG A 37 -2.46 -8.65 -0.51
CA ARG A 37 -2.27 -7.36 -1.17
C ARG A 37 -1.35 -6.49 -0.32
N GLN A 38 -0.63 -5.55 -0.94
CA GLN A 38 0.40 -4.76 -0.30
C GLN A 38 0.19 -3.27 -0.55
N TRP A 39 0.42 -2.49 0.51
CA TRP A 39 0.49 -1.03 0.47
C TRP A 39 1.93 -0.61 0.76
N LEU A 40 2.67 -0.26 -0.29
CA LEU A 40 4.10 0.05 -0.18
C LEU A 40 4.35 1.49 0.19
N VAL A 41 5.13 1.71 1.25
CA VAL A 41 5.59 3.03 1.66
C VAL A 41 6.94 3.33 1.03
N VAL A 42 6.99 4.36 0.20
CA VAL A 42 8.23 4.86 -0.42
C VAL A 42 8.47 6.31 0.00
N LYS A 43 9.73 6.73 0.01
CA LYS A 43 10.08 8.11 0.37
C LYS A 43 9.57 9.13 -0.64
N ASN A 44 9.64 8.80 -1.92
CA ASN A 44 9.18 9.65 -3.01
C ASN A 44 8.90 8.84 -4.28
N LEU A 45 8.30 9.48 -5.28
CA LEU A 45 8.03 8.87 -6.58
C LEU A 45 9.30 8.42 -7.32
N ALA A 46 10.44 9.09 -7.11
CA ALA A 46 11.71 8.67 -7.71
C ALA A 46 12.21 7.34 -7.12
N ALA A 47 12.01 7.12 -5.82
CA ALA A 47 12.30 5.86 -5.15
C ALA A 47 11.38 4.73 -5.64
N LEU A 48 10.11 5.04 -5.96
CA LEU A 48 9.17 4.10 -6.56
C LEU A 48 9.67 3.58 -7.92
N ARG A 49 10.18 4.46 -8.79
CA ARG A 49 10.69 4.08 -10.13
C ARG A 49 11.82 3.04 -10.07
N LYS A 50 12.54 2.98 -8.95
CA LYS A 50 13.61 1.99 -8.71
C LYS A 50 13.08 0.65 -8.16
N GLN A 51 11.81 0.58 -7.78
CA GLN A 51 11.17 -0.64 -7.32
C GLN A 51 10.41 -1.29 -8.47
N LYS A 52 10.54 -2.62 -8.61
CA LYS A 52 9.65 -3.39 -9.47
C LYS A 52 8.35 -3.64 -8.71
N LEU A 53 7.31 -2.91 -9.08
CA LEU A 53 5.96 -3.22 -8.61
C LEU A 53 5.54 -4.59 -9.13
N ASN A 54 4.84 -5.36 -8.31
CA ASN A 54 4.33 -6.68 -8.66
C ASN A 54 2.80 -6.70 -8.52
N ALA A 55 2.19 -7.82 -8.91
CA ALA A 55 0.74 -8.00 -8.86
C ALA A 55 0.14 -7.89 -7.44
N GLN A 56 0.96 -8.03 -6.39
CA GLN A 56 0.51 -7.87 -5.02
C GLN A 56 0.49 -6.41 -4.57
N THR A 57 1.19 -5.50 -5.24
CA THR A 57 1.20 -4.08 -4.86
C THR A 57 -0.08 -3.42 -5.33
N GLU A 58 -0.98 -3.11 -4.40
CA GLU A 58 -2.28 -2.49 -4.67
C GLU A 58 -2.25 -0.98 -4.41
N PHE A 59 -1.44 -0.55 -3.45
CA PHE A 59 -1.30 0.85 -3.07
C PHE A 59 0.17 1.24 -2.91
N VAL A 60 0.46 2.50 -3.20
CA VAL A 60 1.76 3.11 -2.89
C VAL A 60 1.53 4.39 -2.11
N GLN A 61 2.10 4.47 -0.91
CA GLN A 61 2.19 5.69 -0.11
C GLN A 61 3.51 6.38 -0.36
N TYR A 62 3.48 7.69 -0.57
CA TYR A 62 4.67 8.52 -0.70
C TYR A 62 4.51 9.84 0.06
N SER A 63 5.63 10.35 0.56
CA SER A 63 5.69 11.48 1.50
C SER A 63 6.03 12.82 0.84
N ASP A 64 6.34 12.83 -0.45
CA ASP A 64 6.36 14.00 -1.32
C ASP A 64 4.95 14.52 -1.67
N GLY A 65 3.94 14.14 -0.86
CA GLY A 65 2.61 14.72 -0.89
C GLY A 65 2.68 16.22 -0.62
N ALA A 66 2.03 17.00 -1.49
CA ALA A 66 1.98 18.45 -1.41
C ALA A 66 1.63 18.92 0.02
N ASP A 67 2.32 19.97 0.49
CA ASP A 67 1.88 20.78 1.65
C ASP A 67 0.43 21.22 1.37
N LEU A 68 -0.55 20.48 1.89
CA LEU A 68 -1.94 20.90 1.82
C LEU A 68 -2.14 21.90 2.95
N LYS A 69 -2.40 23.14 2.58
CA LYS A 69 -2.94 24.12 3.51
C LYS A 69 -4.39 23.75 3.77
N VAL A 70 -4.65 23.14 4.90
CA VAL A 70 -6.01 22.95 5.41
C VAL A 70 -6.23 24.04 6.44
N ASP A 71 -7.19 24.93 6.18
CA ASP A 71 -7.62 25.97 7.12
C ASP A 71 -6.48 26.89 7.62
N GLY A 72 -5.57 27.28 6.72
CA GLY A 72 -4.45 28.17 7.02
C GLY A 72 -3.27 27.51 7.75
N GLN A 73 -3.43 26.29 8.26
CA GLN A 73 -2.34 25.51 8.83
C GLN A 73 -1.67 24.64 7.76
N LYS A 74 -0.33 24.63 7.76
CA LYS A 74 0.43 23.66 6.97
C LYS A 74 0.36 22.31 7.67
N SER A 75 -0.32 21.35 7.05
CA SER A 75 -0.34 19.97 7.51
C SER A 75 0.35 19.09 6.46
N SER A 76 1.32 18.29 6.90
CA SER A 76 1.96 17.31 6.04
C SER A 76 1.07 16.07 5.97
N PHE A 77 0.66 15.69 4.77
CA PHE A 77 -0.16 14.50 4.54
C PHE A 77 0.64 13.45 3.79
N ALA A 78 0.52 12.20 4.24
CA ALA A 78 0.94 11.07 3.43
C ALA A 78 -0.04 10.90 2.26
N THR A 79 0.46 10.99 1.02
CA THR A 79 -0.36 10.73 -0.17
C THR A 79 -0.26 9.27 -0.53
N SER A 80 -1.38 8.65 -0.90
CA SER A 80 -1.38 7.27 -1.41
C SER A 80 -2.15 7.15 -2.70
N VAL A 81 -1.64 6.32 -3.60
CA VAL A 81 -2.22 6.07 -4.91
C VAL A 81 -2.52 4.59 -5.08
N PHE A 82 -3.67 4.29 -5.68
CA PHE A 82 -4.02 2.96 -6.14
C PHE A 82 -3.25 2.64 -7.43
N THR A 83 -2.64 1.46 -7.50
CA THR A 83 -1.81 1.05 -8.65
C THR A 83 -2.60 0.31 -9.72
N GLY A 84 -3.84 -0.09 -9.43
CA GLY A 84 -4.72 -0.79 -10.37
C GLY A 84 -5.43 0.12 -11.36
N LYS A 85 -6.29 -0.48 -12.20
CA LYS A 85 -7.10 0.25 -13.17
C LYS A 85 -8.24 0.98 -12.47
N ARG A 86 -8.61 2.16 -12.98
CA ARG A 86 -9.72 2.98 -12.45
C ARG A 86 -11.05 2.22 -12.36
N GLN A 87 -11.31 1.29 -13.28
CA GLN A 87 -12.51 0.45 -13.28
C GLN A 87 -12.56 -0.47 -12.04
N THR A 88 -11.43 -1.07 -11.68
CA THR A 88 -11.29 -1.92 -10.49
C THR A 88 -11.45 -1.14 -9.18
N TRP A 89 -11.14 0.16 -9.17
CA TRP A 89 -11.35 1.01 -8.01
C TRP A 89 -12.83 1.21 -7.66
N GLN A 90 -13.72 1.25 -8.66
CA GLN A 90 -15.16 1.43 -8.45
C GLN A 90 -15.86 0.17 -7.93
N GLU A 91 -15.26 -1.00 -8.14
CA GLU A 91 -15.78 -2.30 -7.68
C GLU A 91 -15.40 -2.62 -6.22
N ILE A 92 -14.48 -1.84 -5.64
CA ILE A 92 -14.03 -1.98 -4.24
C ILE A 92 -14.93 -1.18 -3.26
N ASN A 93 -15.73 -0.23 -3.76
CA ASN A 93 -16.69 0.58 -2.99
C ASN A 93 -18.11 0.01 -3.08
#